data_AF-A0A1H8XH85-F1
#
_entry.id   AF-A0A1H8XH85-F1
#
_cell.length_a   1.000
_cell.length_b   1.000
_cell.length_c   1.000
_cell.angle_alpha   90.00
_cell.angle_beta   90.00
_cell.angle_gamma   90.00
#
_symmetry.space_group_name_H-M   'P 1'
#
loop_
_entity.id
_entity.type
_entity.pdbx_description
1 polymer ?
#
loop_
_entity_poly.entity_id
_entity_poly.type
_entity_poly.pdbx_seq_one_letter_code
_entity_poly.pdbx_strand_id
1 'polypeptide(L)'
;MMSCDIYIVGVGGQGVLTIAEIISSVAFKKGISCNFYPTKGMAQRGGFVKAQLRLGRKAVGPNIPQQEADLVISMELSESLKAIRYLKPGADFLLYGSKWEPAAVMLGRAPYPSLSQVGREVKDAGGKLHYLSPELLPEFQGRPVRDNLFVMGAIFGSTGAELGFTAEEVKEDIAGRWPKAAEQNLFAFQAGVKAVTQENVDILA
;
A
#
# COMPACT_ATOMS: atom_id res chain seq x y z
N MET A 1 -24.44 1.94 -2.34
CA MET A 1 -23.17 1.51 -2.95
C MET A 1 -22.08 1.91 -1.96
N MET A 2 -21.27 0.97 -1.48
CA MET A 2 -20.18 1.29 -0.57
C MET A 2 -19.10 2.09 -1.30
N SER A 3 -18.50 3.05 -0.60
CA SER A 3 -17.38 3.85 -1.08
C SER A 3 -16.15 3.55 -0.25
N CYS A 4 -14.97 3.58 -0.88
CA CYS A 4 -13.70 3.36 -0.19
C CYS A 4 -12.68 4.37 -0.71
N ASP A 5 -12.15 5.20 0.19
CA ASP A 5 -11.07 6.15 -0.11
C ASP A 5 -9.73 5.54 0.33
N ILE A 6 -8.77 5.41 -0.60
CA ILE A 6 -7.49 4.71 -0.39
C ILE A 6 -6.34 5.69 -0.58
N TYR A 7 -5.44 5.76 0.39
CA TYR A 7 -4.25 6.60 0.35
C TYR A 7 -2.99 5.75 0.35
N ILE A 8 -2.20 5.81 -0.73
CA ILE A 8 -1.00 4.98 -0.92
C ILE A 8 0.23 5.88 -0.94
N VAL A 9 1.27 5.54 -0.18
CA VAL A 9 2.57 6.23 -0.18
C VAL A 9 3.73 5.27 -0.34
N GLY A 10 4.86 5.82 -0.77
CA GLY A 10 6.14 5.12 -0.82
C GLY A 10 7.19 5.97 -1.50
N VAL A 11 8.28 5.33 -1.91
CA VAL A 11 9.35 5.96 -2.69
C VAL A 11 9.35 5.50 -4.14
N GLY A 12 9.94 6.32 -5.01
CA GLY A 12 10.06 6.01 -6.43
C GLY A 12 10.70 4.65 -6.70
N GLY A 13 10.01 3.81 -7.48
CA GLY A 13 10.45 2.45 -7.82
C GLY A 13 9.70 1.33 -7.12
N GLN A 14 8.98 1.62 -6.03
CA GLN A 14 8.24 0.60 -5.26
C GLN A 14 6.88 0.20 -5.85
N GLY A 15 6.46 0.77 -6.98
CA GLY A 15 5.20 0.39 -7.63
C GLY A 15 3.91 0.94 -7.01
N VAL A 16 3.98 2.03 -6.22
CA VAL A 16 2.81 2.74 -5.64
C VAL A 16 1.73 3.04 -6.69
N LEU A 17 2.13 3.62 -7.83
CA LEU A 17 1.19 3.94 -8.91
C LEU A 17 0.62 2.69 -9.57
N THR A 18 1.42 1.62 -9.67
CA THR A 18 0.95 0.35 -10.24
C THR A 18 -0.12 -0.29 -9.37
N ILE A 19 -0.01 -0.23 -8.04
CA ILE A 19 -1.07 -0.67 -7.12
C ILE A 19 -2.35 0.12 -7.43
N ALA A 20 -2.24 1.45 -7.50
CA ALA A 20 -3.39 2.32 -7.75
C ALA A 20 -4.04 2.07 -9.13
N GLU A 21 -3.24 1.83 -10.16
CA GLU A 21 -3.69 1.54 -11.52
C GLU A 21 -4.38 0.16 -11.63
N ILE A 22 -3.94 -0.84 -10.87
CA ILE A 22 -4.61 -2.15 -10.83
C ILE A 22 -6.00 -1.99 -10.19
N ILE A 23 -6.07 -1.35 -9.01
CA ILE A 23 -7.35 -1.06 -8.34
C ILE A 23 -8.30 -0.27 -9.26
N SER A 24 -7.78 0.77 -9.92
CA SER A 24 -8.58 1.60 -10.83
C SER A 24 -9.08 0.83 -12.04
N SER A 25 -8.24 -0.03 -12.63
CA SER A 25 -8.60 -0.86 -13.79
C SER A 25 -9.70 -1.86 -13.42
N VAL A 26 -9.57 -2.53 -12.28
CA VAL A 26 -10.60 -3.46 -11.81
C VAL A 26 -11.89 -2.72 -11.49
N ALA A 27 -11.83 -1.62 -10.75
CA ALA A 27 -13.00 -0.78 -10.47
C ALA A 27 -13.73 -0.37 -11.75
N PHE A 28 -12.99 0.08 -12.78
CA PHE A 28 -13.56 0.42 -14.08
C PHE A 28 -14.28 -0.76 -14.75
N LYS A 29 -13.64 -1.95 -14.79
CA LYS A 29 -14.25 -3.17 -15.33
C LYS A 29 -15.53 -3.59 -14.58
N LYS A 30 -15.61 -3.25 -13.29
CA LYS A 30 -16.78 -3.52 -12.43
C LYS A 30 -17.85 -2.42 -12.46
N GLY A 31 -17.66 -1.37 -13.26
CA GLY A 31 -18.58 -0.23 -13.30
C GLY A 31 -18.60 0.60 -12.02
N ILE A 32 -17.56 0.51 -11.19
CA ILE A 32 -17.39 1.27 -9.95
C ILE A 32 -16.74 2.61 -10.32
N SER A 33 -17.38 3.73 -9.96
CA SER A 33 -16.79 5.05 -10.13
C SER A 33 -15.46 5.13 -9.37
N CYS A 34 -14.39 5.52 -10.05
CA CYS A 34 -13.05 5.64 -9.48
C CYS A 34 -12.44 6.98 -9.86
N ASN A 35 -12.03 7.77 -8.86
CA ASN A 35 -11.11 8.89 -9.07
C ASN A 35 -9.69 8.44 -8.71
N PHE A 36 -8.73 8.63 -9.61
CA PHE A 36 -7.32 8.35 -9.39
C PHE A 36 -6.50 9.64 -9.46
N TYR A 37 -5.82 9.99 -8.37
CA TYR A 37 -4.99 11.17 -8.26
C TYR A 37 -3.54 10.82 -7.86
N PRO A 38 -2.64 10.63 -8.85
CA PRO A 38 -1.23 10.34 -8.61
C PRO A 38 -0.43 11.60 -8.30
N THR A 39 0.62 11.47 -7.49
CA THR A 39 1.64 12.51 -7.31
C THR A 39 3.01 11.86 -7.25
N LYS A 40 3.94 12.34 -8.07
CA LYS A 40 5.33 11.90 -8.08
C LYS A 40 6.23 13.08 -7.75
N GLY A 41 7.08 12.95 -6.74
CA GLY A 41 8.11 13.93 -6.44
C GLY A 41 9.11 14.09 -7.58
N MET A 42 9.73 15.27 -7.68
CA MET A 42 10.70 15.58 -8.74
C MET A 42 12.07 14.91 -8.57
N ALA A 43 12.29 14.21 -7.46
CA ALA A 43 13.58 13.57 -7.19
C ALA A 43 13.86 12.42 -8.17
N GLN A 44 15.11 12.34 -8.65
CA GLN A 44 15.54 11.32 -9.62
C GLN A 44 15.58 9.89 -9.06
N ARG A 45 15.79 9.72 -7.74
CA ARG A 45 15.71 8.43 -7.01
C ARG A 45 15.19 8.67 -5.60
N GLY A 46 14.46 7.71 -5.03
CA GLY A 46 14.00 7.78 -3.64
C GLY A 46 13.00 8.90 -3.34
N GLY A 47 12.43 9.55 -4.36
CA GLY A 47 11.46 10.62 -4.18
C GLY A 47 10.14 10.09 -3.65
N PHE A 48 9.49 10.89 -2.80
CA PHE A 48 8.13 10.61 -2.34
C PHE A 48 7.17 10.41 -3.51
N VAL A 49 6.40 9.33 -3.45
CA VAL A 49 5.33 9.02 -4.38
C VAL A 49 4.07 8.79 -3.55
N LYS A 50 2.95 9.38 -3.98
CA LYS A 50 1.64 9.07 -3.44
C LYS A 50 0.62 8.82 -4.53
N ALA A 51 -0.39 8.03 -4.21
CA ALA A 51 -1.59 7.87 -5.01
C ALA A 51 -2.81 7.96 -4.09
N GLN A 52 -3.85 8.62 -4.58
CA GLN A 52 -5.14 8.69 -3.90
C GLN A 52 -6.19 8.08 -4.82
N LEU A 53 -7.02 7.19 -4.27
CA LEU A 53 -8.13 6.57 -4.98
C LEU A 53 -9.42 6.82 -4.22
N ARG A 54 -10.48 7.17 -4.94
CA ARG A 54 -11.83 7.32 -4.37
C ARG A 54 -12.80 6.43 -5.14
N LEU A 55 -13.21 5.34 -4.52
CA LEU A 55 -14.07 4.32 -5.13
C LEU A 55 -15.54 4.53 -4.74
N GLY A 56 -16.46 4.24 -5.66
CA GLY A 56 -17.91 4.22 -5.39
C GLY A 56 -18.57 5.60 -5.26
N ARG A 57 -17.83 6.70 -5.47
CA ARG A 57 -18.34 8.08 -5.37
C ARG A 57 -18.54 8.68 -6.77
N LYS A 58 -19.76 9.13 -7.08
CA LYS A 58 -20.11 9.69 -8.40
C LYS A 58 -19.55 11.09 -8.66
N ALA A 59 -19.48 11.93 -7.63
CA ALA A 59 -18.98 13.31 -7.74
C ALA A 59 -18.15 13.66 -6.50
N VAL A 60 -16.84 13.72 -6.67
CA VAL A 60 -15.89 14.10 -5.62
C VAL A 60 -14.68 14.83 -6.19
N GLY A 61 -14.11 15.71 -5.37
CA GLY A 61 -12.77 16.23 -5.63
C GLY A 61 -11.72 15.11 -5.54
N PRO A 62 -10.60 15.24 -6.27
CA PRO A 62 -9.61 14.18 -6.40
C PRO A 62 -8.79 13.93 -5.12
N ASN A 63 -8.72 14.91 -4.22
CA ASN A 63 -8.01 14.79 -2.96
C ASN A 63 -8.89 14.17 -1.87
N ILE A 64 -8.32 13.21 -1.15
CA ILE A 64 -8.85 12.69 0.11
C ILE A 64 -8.50 13.71 1.21
N PRO A 65 -9.49 14.21 1.97
CA PRO A 65 -9.21 15.05 3.13
C PRO A 65 -8.40 14.31 4.20
N GLN A 66 -7.83 15.06 5.14
CA GLN A 66 -7.20 14.42 6.30
C GLN A 66 -8.25 13.63 7.10
N GLN A 67 -7.83 12.51 7.69
CA GLN A 67 -8.68 11.62 8.48
C GLN A 67 -9.88 10.99 7.73
N GLU A 68 -9.83 10.90 6.40
CA GLU A 68 -10.92 10.37 5.58
C GLU A 68 -10.54 9.13 4.75
N ALA A 69 -9.29 8.66 4.80
CA ALA A 69 -8.90 7.43 4.10
C ALA A 69 -9.39 6.20 4.88
N ASP A 70 -10.22 5.37 4.23
CA ASP A 70 -10.71 4.09 4.74
C ASP A 70 -9.63 2.99 4.69
N LEU A 71 -8.59 3.19 3.87
CA LEU A 71 -7.39 2.37 3.83
C LEU A 71 -6.16 3.23 3.55
N VAL A 72 -5.14 3.12 4.39
CA VAL A 72 -3.81 3.67 4.10
C VAL A 72 -2.84 2.54 3.81
N ILE A 73 -2.07 2.66 2.72
CA ILE A 73 -1.02 1.70 2.36
C ILE A 73 0.31 2.45 2.31
N SER A 74 1.27 2.02 3.10
CA SER A 74 2.63 2.56 3.09
C SER A 74 3.61 1.51 2.60
N MET A 75 4.27 1.79 1.48
CA MET A 75 5.30 0.92 0.90
C MET A 75 6.68 1.13 1.54
N GLU A 76 6.83 2.12 2.41
CA GLU A 76 8.11 2.51 3.00
C GLU A 76 7.90 3.02 4.44
N LEU A 77 8.72 2.54 5.37
CA LEU A 77 8.61 2.80 6.79
C LEU A 77 8.55 4.31 7.12
N SER A 78 9.49 5.12 6.63
CA SER A 78 9.54 6.55 6.95
C SER A 78 8.40 7.35 6.31
N GLU A 79 7.96 6.97 5.11
CA GLU A 79 6.85 7.61 4.42
C GLU A 79 5.51 7.42 5.15
N SER A 80 5.40 6.39 5.99
CA SER A 80 4.24 6.12 6.83
C SER A 80 3.86 7.32 7.69
N LEU A 81 4.84 8.00 8.28
CA LEU A 81 4.59 9.17 9.15
C LEU A 81 3.89 10.32 8.41
N LYS A 82 4.08 10.43 7.08
CA LYS A 82 3.38 11.44 6.26
C LYS A 82 1.95 11.02 5.92
N ALA A 83 1.67 9.72 5.91
CA ALA A 83 0.37 9.14 5.53
C ALA A 83 -0.61 9.04 6.70
N ILE A 84 -0.12 8.89 7.94
CA ILE A 84 -0.95 8.74 9.15
C ILE A 84 -2.02 9.83 9.27
N ARG A 85 -1.70 11.09 8.94
CA ARG A 85 -2.68 12.20 9.00
C ARG A 85 -3.91 12.04 8.08
N TYR A 86 -3.85 11.15 7.10
CA TYR A 86 -4.98 10.86 6.21
C TYR A 86 -5.82 9.68 6.70
N LEU A 87 -5.31 8.90 7.64
CA LEU A 87 -5.99 7.72 8.18
C LEU A 87 -7.24 8.14 8.95
N LYS A 88 -8.37 7.58 8.55
CA LYS A 88 -9.62 7.73 9.29
C LYS A 88 -9.57 6.91 10.58
N PRO A 89 -10.06 7.42 11.72
CA PRO A 89 -10.15 6.63 12.94
C PRO A 89 -10.92 5.33 12.72
N GLY A 90 -10.35 4.21 13.17
CA GLY A 90 -10.88 2.85 13.02
C GLY A 90 -10.55 2.16 11.69
N ALA A 91 -9.92 2.87 10.74
CA ALA A 91 -9.55 2.35 9.43
C ALA A 91 -8.23 1.54 9.46
N ASP A 92 -8.01 0.78 8.38
CA ASP A 92 -6.84 -0.07 8.22
C ASP A 92 -5.62 0.72 7.71
N PHE A 93 -4.45 0.43 8.27
CA PHE A 93 -3.15 0.94 7.84
C PHE A 93 -2.22 -0.22 7.52
N LEU A 94 -2.05 -0.53 6.24
CA LEU A 94 -1.13 -1.56 5.77
C LEU A 94 0.27 -0.99 5.56
N LEU A 95 1.24 -1.42 6.38
CA LEU A 95 2.63 -1.01 6.28
C LEU A 95 3.48 -2.16 5.73
N TYR A 96 4.01 -2.01 4.52
CA TYR A 96 5.11 -2.83 4.03
C TYR A 96 6.43 -2.21 4.51
N GLY A 97 7.09 -2.91 5.45
CA GLY A 97 8.21 -2.39 6.24
C GLY A 97 9.52 -2.09 5.52
N SER A 98 9.51 -1.91 4.20
CA SER A 98 10.70 -1.60 3.42
C SER A 98 11.33 -0.30 3.92
N LYS A 99 12.66 -0.22 3.86
CA LYS A 99 13.42 0.97 4.25
C LYS A 99 14.17 1.52 3.05
N TRP A 100 14.10 2.83 2.86
CA TRP A 100 14.91 3.56 1.90
C TRP A 100 15.65 4.69 2.62
N GLU A 101 16.83 4.39 3.16
CA GLU A 101 17.59 5.35 3.96
C GLU A 101 18.22 6.44 3.07
N PRO A 102 17.90 7.73 3.29
CA PRO A 102 18.60 8.82 2.62
C PRO A 102 20.07 8.89 3.05
N ALA A 103 20.91 9.52 2.23
CA ALA A 103 22.35 9.66 2.51
C ALA A 103 22.66 10.23 3.91
N ALA A 104 21.84 11.16 4.41
CA ALA A 104 22.03 11.71 5.76
C ALA A 104 21.89 10.64 6.86
N VAL A 105 20.96 9.68 6.69
CA VAL A 105 20.74 8.58 7.64
C VAL A 105 21.87 7.57 7.56
N MET A 106 22.25 7.18 6.34
CA MET A 106 23.39 6.28 6.11
C MET A 106 24.71 6.83 6.67
N LEU A 107 24.88 8.16 6.67
CA LEU A 107 26.03 8.86 7.25
C LEU A 107 25.91 9.12 8.76
N GLY A 108 24.85 8.64 9.42
CA GLY A 108 24.61 8.84 10.85
C GLY A 108 24.26 10.28 11.25
N ARG A 109 23.84 11.12 10.29
CA ARG A 109 23.54 12.55 10.47
C ARG A 109 22.06 12.84 10.73
N ALA A 110 21.20 11.84 10.58
CA ALA A 110 19.77 11.93 10.87
C ALA A 110 19.24 10.57 11.35
N PRO A 111 18.25 10.55 12.27
CA PRO A 111 17.61 9.31 12.67
C PRO A 111 16.65 8.80 11.57
N TYR A 112 16.44 7.47 11.55
CA TYR A 112 15.33 6.85 10.83
C TYR A 112 14.23 6.46 11.84
N PRO A 113 12.94 6.62 11.51
CA PRO A 113 11.90 6.19 12.43
C PRO A 113 11.96 4.69 12.67
N SER A 114 11.70 4.28 13.92
CA SER A 114 11.57 2.88 14.26
C SER A 114 10.19 2.34 13.89
N LEU A 115 10.08 1.03 13.71
CA LEU A 115 8.79 0.39 13.47
C LEU A 115 7.82 0.61 14.64
N SER A 116 8.32 0.49 15.87
CA SER A 116 7.54 0.72 17.09
C SER A 116 7.07 2.18 17.20
N GLN A 117 7.86 3.15 16.73
CA GLN A 117 7.41 4.54 16.61
C GLN A 117 6.24 4.66 15.64
N VAL A 118 6.36 4.12 14.42
CA VAL A 118 5.27 4.17 13.43
C VAL A 118 4.01 3.48 13.96
N GLY A 119 4.15 2.34 14.65
CA GLY A 119 3.02 1.64 15.23
C GLY A 119 2.28 2.43 16.30
N ARG A 120 3.00 3.11 17.21
CA ARG A 120 2.37 4.00 18.18
C ARG A 120 1.62 5.15 17.50
N GLU A 121 2.22 5.80 16.52
CA GLU A 121 1.59 6.93 15.82
C GLU A 121 0.33 6.50 15.04
N VAL A 122 0.32 5.31 14.44
CA VAL A 122 -0.88 4.74 13.79
C VAL A 122 -1.98 4.49 14.81
N LYS A 123 -1.63 3.92 15.96
CA LYS A 123 -2.56 3.62 17.06
C LYS A 123 -3.12 4.90 17.69
N ASP A 124 -2.29 5.91 17.91
CA ASP A 124 -2.68 7.22 18.45
C ASP A 124 -3.62 7.97 17.49
N ALA A 125 -3.46 7.76 16.18
CA ALA A 125 -4.40 8.22 15.16
C ALA A 125 -5.71 7.39 15.09
N GLY A 126 -5.86 6.36 15.94
CA GLY A 126 -7.01 5.46 15.98
C GLY A 126 -7.02 4.38 14.90
N GLY A 127 -5.89 4.13 14.25
CA GLY A 127 -5.76 3.16 13.17
C GLY A 127 -5.56 1.71 13.60
N LYS A 128 -5.87 0.78 12.70
CA LYS A 128 -5.52 -0.63 12.81
C LYS A 128 -4.27 -0.91 11.97
N LEU A 129 -3.13 -1.09 12.64
CA LEU A 129 -1.88 -1.38 11.92
C LEU A 129 -1.88 -2.81 11.41
N HIS A 130 -1.53 -3.00 10.14
CA HIS A 130 -1.20 -4.28 9.53
C HIS A 130 0.25 -4.23 9.08
N TYR A 131 1.17 -4.72 9.90
CA TYR A 131 2.59 -4.75 9.52
C TYR A 131 2.91 -5.97 8.65
N LEU A 132 3.38 -5.70 7.44
CA LEU A 132 3.87 -6.69 6.49
C LEU A 132 5.40 -6.59 6.40
N SER A 133 6.06 -7.59 6.95
CA SER A 133 7.53 -7.70 6.99
C SER A 133 8.10 -7.93 5.58
N PRO A 134 9.10 -7.14 5.13
CA PRO A 134 9.80 -7.38 3.86
C PRO A 134 10.52 -8.73 3.79
N GLU A 135 10.87 -9.31 4.95
CA GLU A 135 11.50 -10.63 5.05
C GLU A 135 10.57 -11.77 4.62
N LEU A 136 9.25 -11.52 4.53
CA LEU A 136 8.26 -12.47 4.02
C LEU A 136 8.15 -12.45 2.49
N LEU A 137 8.84 -11.54 1.79
CA LEU A 137 8.79 -11.44 0.34
C LEU A 137 9.38 -12.72 -0.29
N PRO A 138 8.59 -13.52 -1.02
CA PRO A 138 9.06 -14.80 -1.52
C PRO A 138 9.93 -14.64 -2.78
N GLU A 139 10.66 -15.70 -3.10
CA GLU A 139 11.33 -15.84 -4.39
C GLU A 139 10.51 -16.70 -5.35
N PHE A 140 10.58 -16.35 -6.63
CA PHE A 140 10.07 -17.16 -7.73
C PHE A 140 11.24 -17.49 -8.65
N GLN A 141 11.55 -18.78 -8.79
CA GLN A 141 12.70 -19.26 -9.60
C GLN A 141 14.04 -18.60 -9.21
N GLY A 142 14.29 -18.47 -7.91
CA GLY A 142 15.54 -17.92 -7.36
C GLY A 142 15.69 -16.41 -7.54
N ARG A 143 14.59 -15.68 -7.76
CA ARG A 143 14.56 -14.22 -7.82
C ARG A 143 13.44 -13.67 -6.95
N PRO A 144 13.68 -12.61 -6.17
CA PRO A 144 12.61 -11.92 -5.45
C PRO A 144 11.47 -11.53 -6.37
N VAL A 145 10.25 -11.72 -5.89
CA VAL A 145 9.05 -11.26 -6.60
C VAL A 145 8.91 -9.74 -6.53
N ARG A 146 7.89 -9.20 -7.17
CA ARG A 146 7.60 -7.76 -7.12
C ARG A 146 6.85 -7.41 -5.83
N ASP A 147 7.46 -6.57 -5.01
CA ASP A 147 6.93 -6.08 -3.73
C ASP A 147 5.50 -5.53 -3.86
N ASN A 148 5.24 -4.72 -4.90
CA ASN A 148 3.94 -4.10 -5.09
C ASN A 148 2.80 -5.11 -5.33
N LEU A 149 3.09 -6.25 -5.98
CA LEU A 149 2.08 -7.29 -6.19
C LEU A 149 1.89 -8.13 -4.92
N PHE A 150 2.97 -8.36 -4.18
CA PHE A 150 2.89 -8.97 -2.85
C PHE A 150 2.05 -8.11 -1.89
N VAL A 151 2.31 -6.81 -1.81
CA VAL A 151 1.50 -5.88 -1.00
C VAL A 151 0.05 -5.81 -1.49
N MET A 152 -0.17 -5.79 -2.82
CA MET A 152 -1.51 -5.83 -3.39
C MET A 152 -2.31 -7.06 -2.93
N GLY A 153 -1.66 -8.23 -2.85
CA GLY A 153 -2.28 -9.44 -2.29
C GLY A 153 -2.60 -9.28 -0.81
N ALA A 154 -1.69 -8.69 -0.03
CA ALA A 154 -1.88 -8.49 1.40
C ALA A 154 -3.07 -7.58 1.72
N ILE A 155 -3.44 -6.64 0.85
CA ILE A 155 -4.67 -5.83 1.02
C ILE A 155 -5.90 -6.74 1.23
N PHE A 156 -6.03 -7.80 0.44
CA PHE A 156 -7.15 -8.74 0.52
C PHE A 156 -7.02 -9.78 1.64
N GLY A 157 -5.79 -10.11 2.04
CA GLY A 157 -5.52 -11.11 3.07
C GLY A 157 -5.57 -10.58 4.49
N SER A 158 -5.30 -9.27 4.67
CA SER A 158 -5.06 -8.70 6.00
C SER A 158 -5.95 -7.51 6.37
N THR A 159 -6.56 -6.81 5.41
CA THR A 159 -7.38 -5.63 5.71
C THR A 159 -8.87 -5.92 5.55
N GLY A 160 -9.72 -5.16 6.24
CA GLY A 160 -11.17 -5.20 6.10
C GLY A 160 -11.70 -4.23 5.03
N ALA A 161 -10.83 -3.67 4.18
CA ALA A 161 -11.20 -2.65 3.21
C ALA A 161 -12.14 -3.18 2.12
N GLU A 162 -13.32 -2.58 2.01
CA GLU A 162 -14.32 -2.96 1.02
C GLU A 162 -14.09 -2.25 -0.32
N LEU A 163 -13.26 -2.85 -1.18
CA LEU A 163 -12.92 -2.29 -2.50
C LEU A 163 -14.07 -2.38 -3.52
N GLY A 164 -15.07 -3.21 -3.26
CA GLY A 164 -16.19 -3.49 -4.18
C GLY A 164 -15.88 -4.52 -5.27
N PHE A 165 -14.72 -5.17 -5.21
CA PHE A 165 -14.28 -6.23 -6.11
C PHE A 165 -13.40 -7.25 -5.36
N THR A 166 -13.17 -8.42 -5.95
CA THR A 166 -12.53 -9.57 -5.31
C THR A 166 -11.04 -9.72 -5.65
N ALA A 167 -10.34 -10.54 -4.89
CA ALA A 167 -8.95 -10.92 -5.18
C ALA A 167 -8.81 -11.63 -6.53
N GLU A 168 -9.81 -12.43 -6.91
CA GLU A 168 -9.92 -13.10 -8.21
C GLU A 168 -9.95 -12.11 -9.37
N GLU A 169 -10.75 -11.05 -9.25
CA GLU A 169 -10.85 -10.01 -10.28
C GLU A 169 -9.53 -9.22 -10.42
N VAL A 170 -8.78 -9.05 -9.33
CA VAL A 170 -7.42 -8.50 -9.37
C VAL A 170 -6.43 -9.45 -10.05
N LYS A 171 -6.50 -10.75 -9.75
CA LYS A 171 -5.65 -11.77 -10.43
C LYS A 171 -5.88 -11.76 -11.94
N GLU A 172 -7.13 -11.67 -12.38
CA GLU A 172 -7.46 -11.56 -13.81
C GLU A 172 -6.85 -10.30 -14.45
N ASP A 173 -6.92 -9.14 -13.79
CA ASP A 173 -6.28 -7.91 -14.29
C ASP A 173 -4.76 -8.05 -14.38
N ILE A 174 -4.12 -8.62 -13.35
CA ILE A 174 -2.67 -8.86 -13.30
C ILE A 174 -2.23 -9.78 -14.45
N ALA A 175 -2.94 -10.89 -14.65
CA ALA A 175 -2.63 -11.85 -15.71
C ALA A 175 -2.78 -11.25 -17.11
N GLY A 176 -3.85 -10.47 -17.33
CA GLY A 176 -4.09 -9.78 -18.60
C GLY A 176 -3.10 -8.65 -18.88
N ARG A 177 -2.65 -7.94 -17.84
CA ARG A 177 -1.71 -6.81 -17.97
C ARG A 177 -0.29 -7.25 -18.26
N TRP A 178 0.15 -8.38 -17.70
CA TRP A 178 1.48 -8.94 -17.96
C TRP A 178 1.45 -10.43 -18.32
N PRO A 179 0.96 -10.82 -19.52
CA PRO A 179 0.80 -12.23 -19.88
C PRO A 179 2.09 -13.05 -19.80
N LYS A 180 3.23 -12.44 -20.19
CA LYS A 180 4.56 -13.10 -20.16
C LYS A 180 5.13 -13.29 -18.75
N ALA A 181 4.67 -12.51 -17.77
CA ALA A 181 5.12 -12.58 -16.38
C ALA A 181 3.98 -12.98 -15.43
N ALA A 182 2.86 -13.48 -15.99
CA ALA A 182 1.63 -13.73 -15.24
C ALA A 182 1.87 -14.70 -14.09
N GLU A 183 2.60 -15.80 -14.35
CA GLU A 183 2.90 -16.81 -13.33
C GLU A 183 3.63 -16.20 -12.12
N GLN A 184 4.74 -15.49 -12.36
CA GLN A 184 5.52 -14.84 -11.30
C GLN A 184 4.69 -13.78 -10.55
N ASN A 185 3.90 -12.98 -11.28
CA ASN A 185 3.11 -11.90 -10.72
C ASN A 185 1.93 -12.42 -9.88
N LEU A 186 1.25 -13.46 -10.35
CA LEU A 186 0.18 -14.14 -9.61
C LEU A 186 0.73 -14.88 -8.40
N PHE A 187 1.92 -15.48 -8.49
CA PHE A 187 2.60 -16.06 -7.35
C PHE A 187 2.89 -15.00 -6.27
N ALA A 188 3.40 -13.83 -6.67
CA ALA A 188 3.63 -12.70 -5.75
C ALA A 188 2.34 -12.27 -5.04
N PHE A 189 1.27 -12.02 -5.81
CA PHE A 189 -0.03 -11.64 -5.27
C PHE A 189 -0.60 -12.72 -4.33
N GLN A 190 -0.55 -13.98 -4.74
CA GLN A 190 -1.10 -15.08 -3.94
C GLN A 190 -0.33 -15.31 -2.65
N ALA A 191 0.99 -15.08 -2.64
CA ALA A 191 1.78 -15.08 -1.42
C ALA A 191 1.37 -13.94 -0.49
N GLY A 192 1.11 -12.75 -1.04
CA GLY A 192 0.58 -11.60 -0.30
C GLY A 192 -0.74 -11.89 0.39
N VAL A 193 -1.69 -12.49 -0.32
CA VAL A 193 -3.01 -12.89 0.25
C VAL A 193 -2.85 -13.83 1.45
N LYS A 194 -1.80 -14.65 1.48
CA LYS A 194 -1.53 -15.62 2.56
C LYS A 194 -0.59 -15.07 3.64
N ALA A 195 -0.02 -13.89 3.45
CA ALA A 195 0.96 -13.35 4.38
C ALA A 195 0.29 -12.97 5.70
N VAL A 196 0.90 -13.37 6.81
CA VAL A 196 0.42 -13.01 8.15
C VAL A 196 0.97 -11.62 8.50
N THR A 197 0.06 -10.69 8.81
CA THR A 197 0.42 -9.36 9.32
C THR A 197 0.48 -9.34 10.84
N GLN A 198 1.23 -8.39 11.39
CA GLN A 198 1.32 -8.17 12.84
C GLN A 198 0.58 -6.89 13.21
N GLU A 199 -0.37 -6.97 14.14
CA GLU A 199 -1.22 -5.83 14.53
C GLU A 199 -0.73 -5.09 15.80
N ASN A 200 0.14 -5.72 16.59
CA ASN A 200 0.63 -5.19 17.87
C ASN A 200 2.16 -5.13 17.88
N VAL A 201 2.73 -4.16 17.17
CA VAL A 201 4.19 -3.99 17.09
C VAL A 201 4.80 -3.36 18.36
N ASP A 202 3.97 -3.10 19.38
CA ASP A 202 4.34 -2.61 20.71
C ASP A 202 5.19 -3.60 21.55
N ILE A 203 5.56 -4.77 21.03
CA ILE A 203 6.29 -5.82 21.78
C ILE A 203 7.80 -5.89 21.44
N LEU A 204 8.30 -5.04 20.54
CA LEU A 204 9.74 -4.96 20.24
C LEU A 204 10.29 -3.58 20.58
N ALA A 205 10.60 -3.39 21.86
CA ALA A 205 11.49 -2.35 22.39
C ALA A 205 12.46 -3.00 23.37
#